data_AF-A0A9W7ID97-F1
#
_entry.id   AF-A0A9W7ID97-F1
#
_cell.length_a   1.000
_cell.length_b   1.000
_cell.length_c   1.000
_cell.angle_alpha   90.00
_cell.angle_beta   90.00
_cell.angle_gamma   90.00
#
_symmetry.space_group_name_H-M   'P 1'
#
loop_
_entity.id
_entity.type
_entity.pdbx_description
1 polymer ?
#
loop_
_entity_poly.entity_id
_entity_poly.type
_entity_poly.pdbx_seq_one_letter_code
_entity_poly.pdbx_strand_id
1 'polypeptide(L)'
;MEALRKLEQLQRTLTFMQSHNFVSSSNPDSNRFIANLIILLLQPCGELNFDTKCRLISECLPKISVSFLEEASEWVSLETDENDYQEMDNPPDKKDCFSLQINHEEVAMVGLEAMERANSTLEDFCRSYFMFHGMDINSPQMIFKYFPVLAFTESYIYQLDGLNEKILSIPTEGGTSLAEEFEKVKYQGWDETFSNMLEKDPLRPLLNVLEHRGLLTERIREELESGEEYWALERKLCRALICKMEISFEDVMRAIHLKSFDYRVLNLLLYQLRGQEVNDLHMEFLSVSEFLDDVFENNFNILRMFVKIYGPSTAPAMLAKYITDAEERYDNLLKTLDPQLSLKYQRRCEEATKEGGKFSGHPLGTWSIPPVIVNEDIYRANCLNTE
;
A
#
# COMPACT_ATOMS: atom_id res chain seq x y z
N MET A 1 -20.38 -2.89 -2.49
CA MET A 1 -21.84 -2.93 -2.21
C MET A 1 -22.66 -2.32 -3.36
N GLU A 2 -22.31 -1.16 -3.90
CA GLU A 2 -23.09 -0.52 -4.98
C GLU A 2 -23.04 -1.27 -6.33
N ALA A 3 -21.87 -1.74 -6.76
CA ALA A 3 -21.74 -2.57 -7.96
C ALA A 3 -22.58 -3.87 -7.86
N LEU A 4 -22.65 -4.46 -6.67
CA LEU A 4 -23.43 -5.67 -6.40
C LEU A 4 -24.93 -5.38 -6.43
N ARG A 5 -25.36 -4.21 -5.92
CA ARG A 5 -26.74 -3.71 -6.06
C ARG A 5 -27.12 -3.43 -7.52
N LYS A 6 -26.21 -2.85 -8.31
CA LYS A 6 -26.41 -2.61 -9.76
C LYS A 6 -26.56 -3.93 -10.51
N LEU A 7 -25.75 -4.93 -10.17
CA LEU A 7 -25.83 -6.27 -10.76
C LEU A 7 -27.12 -7.01 -10.36
N GLU A 8 -27.52 -6.91 -9.09
CA GLU A 8 -28.79 -7.46 -8.59
C GLU A 8 -29.99 -6.78 -9.27
N GLN A 9 -29.95 -5.46 -9.45
CA GLN A 9 -30.97 -4.71 -10.17
C GLN A 9 -31.05 -5.13 -11.65
N LEU A 10 -29.90 -5.31 -12.30
CA LEU A 10 -29.81 -5.82 -13.67
C LEU A 10 -30.42 -7.23 -13.79
N GLN A 11 -30.09 -8.12 -12.86
CA GLN A 11 -30.61 -9.49 -12.83
C GLN A 11 -32.12 -9.52 -12.63
N ARG A 12 -32.66 -8.73 -11.69
CA ARG A 12 -34.11 -8.61 -11.47
C ARG A 12 -34.84 -8.10 -12.70
N THR A 13 -34.28 -7.10 -13.38
CA THR A 13 -34.85 -6.56 -14.63
C THR A 13 -34.85 -7.60 -15.74
N LEU A 14 -33.78 -8.38 -15.89
CA LEU A 14 -33.71 -9.48 -16.87
C LEU A 14 -34.76 -10.55 -16.61
N THR A 15 -34.94 -10.98 -15.35
CA THR A 15 -35.99 -11.94 -14.98
C THR A 15 -37.39 -11.41 -15.27
N PHE A 16 -37.63 -10.12 -15.00
CA PHE A 16 -38.90 -9.46 -15.32
C PHE A 16 -39.16 -9.39 -16.83
N MET A 17 -38.14 -9.09 -17.65
CA MET A 17 -38.27 -9.08 -19.11
C MET A 17 -38.58 -10.47 -19.66
N GLN A 18 -37.94 -11.51 -19.10
CA GLN A 18 -38.18 -12.91 -19.46
C GLN A 18 -39.62 -13.33 -19.15
N SER A 19 -40.17 -12.94 -17.99
CA SER A 19 -41.53 -13.31 -17.61
C SER A 19 -42.63 -12.68 -18.48
N HIS A 20 -42.30 -11.62 -19.23
CA HIS A 20 -43.22 -10.90 -20.12
C HIS A 20 -42.97 -11.17 -21.61
N ASN A 21 -42.15 -12.17 -21.95
CA ASN A 21 -41.74 -12.50 -23.33
C ASN A 21 -41.15 -11.31 -24.11
N PHE A 22 -40.57 -10.34 -23.40
CA PHE A 22 -39.97 -9.15 -24.02
C PHE A 22 -38.59 -9.45 -24.65
N VAL A 23 -38.02 -10.61 -24.32
CA VAL A 23 -36.71 -11.08 -24.77
C VAL A 23 -36.86 -11.79 -26.13
N SER A 24 -36.40 -11.16 -27.22
CA SER A 24 -36.55 -11.73 -28.57
C SER A 24 -35.25 -12.29 -29.18
N SER A 25 -34.09 -12.16 -28.52
CA SER A 25 -32.79 -12.56 -29.09
C SER A 25 -32.07 -13.62 -28.27
N SER A 26 -31.48 -14.59 -28.98
CA SER A 26 -30.58 -15.62 -28.43
C SER A 26 -29.23 -15.07 -27.94
N ASN A 27 -28.94 -13.78 -28.15
CA ASN A 27 -27.72 -13.14 -27.71
C ASN A 27 -27.87 -12.56 -26.28
N PRO A 28 -27.09 -13.04 -25.29
CA PRO A 28 -27.12 -12.50 -23.92
C PRO A 28 -26.75 -11.01 -23.84
N ASP A 29 -25.90 -10.51 -24.74
CA ASP A 29 -25.46 -9.11 -24.74
C ASP A 29 -26.56 -8.16 -25.18
N SER A 30 -27.36 -8.57 -26.17
CA SER A 30 -28.57 -7.84 -26.59
C SER A 30 -29.57 -7.72 -25.43
N ASN A 31 -29.77 -8.81 -24.68
CA ASN A 31 -30.69 -8.80 -23.54
C ASN A 31 -30.18 -7.90 -22.41
N ARG A 32 -28.87 -7.90 -22.17
CA ARG A 32 -28.21 -7.02 -21.20
C ARG A 32 -28.32 -5.54 -21.59
N PHE A 33 -28.09 -5.20 -22.85
CA PHE A 33 -28.23 -3.84 -23.37
C PHE A 33 -29.66 -3.30 -23.16
N ILE A 34 -30.66 -4.08 -23.55
CA ILE A 34 -32.07 -3.69 -23.38
C ILE A 34 -32.47 -3.58 -21.90
N ALA A 35 -31.95 -4.46 -21.03
CA ALA A 35 -32.19 -4.36 -19.59
C ALA A 35 -31.59 -3.08 -19.00
N ASN A 36 -30.38 -2.68 -19.43
CA ASN A 36 -29.77 -1.41 -19.01
C ASN A 36 -30.59 -0.20 -19.49
N LEU A 37 -31.12 -0.24 -20.72
CA LEU A 37 -32.01 0.82 -21.22
C LEU A 37 -33.27 0.93 -20.36
N ILE A 38 -33.91 -0.18 -20.00
CA ILE A 38 -35.11 -0.17 -19.14
C ILE A 38 -34.79 0.42 -17.76
N ILE A 39 -33.64 0.05 -17.18
CA ILE A 39 -33.19 0.61 -15.89
C ILE A 39 -33.01 2.13 -15.98
N LEU A 40 -32.43 2.63 -17.07
CA LEU A 40 -32.29 4.06 -17.33
C LEU A 40 -33.66 4.76 -17.37
N LEU A 41 -34.68 4.16 -17.99
CA LEU A 41 -36.04 4.75 -18.03
C LEU A 41 -36.72 4.82 -16.67
N LEU A 42 -36.46 3.82 -15.82
CA LEU A 42 -37.00 3.74 -14.47
C LEU A 42 -36.37 4.77 -13.52
N GLN A 43 -35.14 5.22 -13.77
CA GLN A 43 -34.47 6.23 -12.94
C GLN A 43 -35.19 7.59 -13.02
N PRO A 44 -35.36 8.31 -11.90
CA PRO A 44 -35.96 9.65 -11.92
C PRO A 44 -35.07 10.61 -12.73
N CYS A 45 -35.69 11.41 -13.60
CA CYS A 45 -35.00 12.43 -14.38
C CYS A 45 -35.85 13.70 -14.38
N GLY A 46 -35.57 14.60 -13.44
CA GLY A 46 -36.39 15.79 -13.18
C GLY A 46 -37.87 15.44 -12.94
N GLU A 47 -38.77 16.22 -13.54
CA GLU A 47 -40.23 16.04 -13.45
C GLU A 47 -40.80 15.11 -14.56
N LEU A 48 -39.95 14.41 -15.31
CA LEU A 48 -40.39 13.58 -16.44
C LEU A 48 -41.04 12.27 -15.97
N ASN A 49 -42.34 12.12 -16.28
CA ASN A 49 -43.07 10.87 -16.10
C ASN A 49 -42.75 9.84 -17.22
N PHE A 50 -43.12 8.58 -17.00
CA PHE A 50 -42.80 7.48 -17.93
C PHE A 50 -43.38 7.67 -19.34
N ASP A 51 -44.60 8.20 -19.46
CA ASP A 51 -45.24 8.44 -20.76
C ASP A 51 -44.46 9.48 -21.58
N THR A 52 -44.01 10.55 -20.92
CA THR A 52 -43.21 11.60 -21.55
C THR A 52 -41.83 11.08 -21.97
N LYS A 53 -41.17 10.27 -21.14
CA LYS A 53 -39.89 9.62 -21.47
C LYS A 53 -40.00 8.71 -22.70
N CYS A 54 -41.03 7.86 -22.75
CA CYS A 54 -41.27 6.96 -23.88
C CYS A 54 -41.55 7.72 -25.18
N ARG A 55 -42.29 8.83 -25.10
CA ARG A 55 -42.59 9.68 -26.26
C ARG A 55 -41.34 10.34 -26.81
N LEU A 56 -40.52 10.94 -25.95
CA LEU A 56 -39.25 11.56 -26.34
C LEU A 56 -38.29 10.57 -27.01
N ILE A 57 -38.20 9.36 -26.48
CA ILE A 57 -37.35 8.31 -27.09
C ILE A 57 -37.90 7.91 -28.44
N SER A 58 -39.22 7.71 -28.55
CA SER A 58 -39.83 7.37 -29.85
C SER A 58 -39.60 8.46 -30.91
N GLU A 59 -39.55 9.73 -30.51
CA GLU A 59 -39.28 10.87 -31.39
C GLU A 59 -37.79 11.03 -31.74
N CYS A 60 -36.89 10.70 -30.81
CA CYS A 60 -35.45 10.91 -30.96
C CYS A 60 -34.72 9.69 -31.52
N LEU A 61 -35.13 8.47 -31.17
CA LEU A 61 -34.48 7.22 -31.57
C LEU A 61 -34.33 7.08 -33.10
N PRO A 62 -35.31 7.48 -33.95
CA PRO A 62 -35.13 7.45 -35.41
C PRO A 62 -34.08 8.42 -35.94
N LYS A 63 -33.71 9.43 -35.14
CA LYS A 63 -32.69 10.44 -35.48
C LYS A 63 -31.30 10.03 -34.99
N ILE A 64 -31.21 9.03 -34.10
CA ILE A 64 -29.96 8.47 -33.60
C ILE A 64 -29.43 7.49 -34.66
N SER A 65 -28.54 7.97 -35.52
CA SER A 65 -27.80 7.13 -36.46
C SER A 65 -26.53 6.57 -35.83
N VAL A 66 -25.95 5.54 -36.45
CA VAL A 66 -24.62 5.02 -36.05
C VAL A 66 -23.59 6.15 -36.13
N SER A 67 -23.59 6.94 -37.19
CA SER A 67 -22.67 8.09 -37.34
C SER A 67 -22.86 9.14 -36.24
N PHE A 68 -24.10 9.38 -35.79
CA PHE A 68 -24.36 10.28 -34.67
C PHE A 68 -23.86 9.70 -33.34
N LEU A 69 -23.95 8.38 -33.15
CA LEU A 69 -23.42 7.71 -31.95
C LEU A 69 -21.89 7.64 -31.96
N GLU A 70 -21.26 7.45 -33.12
CA GLU A 70 -19.80 7.52 -33.30
C GLU A 70 -19.32 8.93 -32.98
N GLU A 71 -19.95 9.96 -33.58
CA GLU A 71 -19.69 11.37 -33.27
C GLU A 71 -19.91 11.66 -31.77
N ALA A 72 -21.04 11.25 -31.20
CA ALA A 72 -21.32 11.43 -29.77
C ALA A 72 -20.33 10.67 -28.87
N SER A 73 -19.80 9.53 -29.31
CA SER A 73 -18.80 8.78 -28.55
C SER A 73 -17.45 9.50 -28.51
N GLU A 74 -17.10 10.22 -29.57
CA GLU A 74 -15.95 11.11 -29.59
C GLU A 74 -16.16 12.26 -28.61
N TRP A 75 -17.35 12.91 -28.61
CA TRP A 75 -17.70 13.98 -27.66
C TRP A 75 -17.68 13.52 -26.19
N VAL A 76 -18.24 12.34 -25.89
CA VAL A 76 -18.25 11.77 -24.54
C VAL A 76 -16.85 11.34 -24.09
N SER A 77 -15.97 10.95 -25.03
CA SER A 77 -14.56 10.63 -24.75
C SER A 77 -13.71 11.91 -24.57
N LEU A 78 -14.07 12.99 -25.27
CA LEU A 78 -13.47 14.33 -25.15
C LEU A 78 -13.84 15.03 -23.84
N GLU A 79 -15.03 14.82 -23.27
CA GLU A 79 -15.39 15.34 -21.93
C GLU A 79 -14.58 14.68 -20.79
N THR A 80 -13.89 13.58 -21.08
CA THR A 80 -12.93 12.93 -20.16
C THR A 80 -11.47 13.36 -20.36
N ASP A 81 -11.15 14.14 -21.39
CA ASP A 81 -9.81 14.68 -21.68
C ASP A 81 -9.88 16.22 -21.82
N GLU A 82 -10.13 16.86 -20.66
CA GLU A 82 -10.04 18.29 -20.29
C GLU A 82 -10.71 19.38 -21.16
N ASN A 83 -11.24 20.40 -20.47
CA ASN A 83 -11.65 21.66 -21.11
C ASN A 83 -10.56 22.16 -22.07
N ASP A 84 -11.01 22.53 -23.27
CA ASP A 84 -10.30 23.36 -24.25
C ASP A 84 -9.17 22.71 -25.08
N TYR A 85 -9.58 22.32 -26.29
CA TYR A 85 -9.00 22.71 -27.58
C TYR A 85 -7.68 22.07 -28.09
N GLN A 86 -7.88 21.35 -29.20
CA GLN A 86 -7.11 21.33 -30.46
C GLN A 86 -6.09 20.20 -30.68
N GLU A 87 -6.58 19.13 -31.32
CA GLU A 87 -5.84 18.45 -32.39
C GLU A 87 -5.73 19.34 -33.64
N MET A 88 -4.58 19.24 -34.33
CA MET A 88 -4.39 19.33 -35.78
C MET A 88 -2.88 19.05 -36.04
N ASP A 89 -2.41 18.24 -36.99
CA ASP A 89 -3.06 17.63 -38.14
C ASP A 89 -2.06 16.74 -38.90
N ASN A 90 -2.56 15.59 -39.40
CA ASN A 90 -2.31 14.95 -40.71
C ASN A 90 -1.74 13.50 -40.83
N PRO A 91 -2.37 12.65 -41.68
CA PRO A 91 -2.11 11.21 -41.89
C PRO A 91 -1.36 10.98 -43.25
N PRO A 92 -1.33 9.80 -43.90
CA PRO A 92 -1.66 8.42 -43.49
C PRO A 92 -0.51 7.42 -43.78
N ASP A 93 -0.37 6.36 -42.99
CA ASP A 93 -0.05 5.07 -43.59
C ASP A 93 -0.53 3.88 -42.77
N LYS A 94 -1.06 2.91 -43.50
CA LYS A 94 -1.70 1.69 -43.01
C LYS A 94 -0.79 0.93 -42.03
N LYS A 95 -1.30 0.70 -40.82
CA LYS A 95 -1.18 -0.60 -40.14
C LYS A 95 -2.18 -0.67 -38.99
N ASP A 96 -3.01 -1.69 -39.09
CA ASP A 96 -3.81 -2.30 -38.03
C ASP A 96 -4.65 -1.33 -37.18
N CYS A 97 -5.89 -1.18 -37.64
CA CYS A 97 -7.05 -0.97 -36.79
C CYS A 97 -7.04 -2.04 -35.69
N PHE A 98 -6.40 -1.74 -34.57
CA PHE A 98 -6.70 -2.42 -33.33
C PHE A 98 -8.09 -1.94 -32.93
N SER A 99 -9.06 -2.80 -33.25
CA SER A 99 -10.18 -3.12 -32.37
C SER A 99 -10.02 -2.53 -30.98
N LEU A 100 -11.06 -1.84 -30.51
CA LEU A 100 -11.36 -1.67 -29.09
C LEU A 100 -11.23 -3.02 -28.37
N GLN A 101 -10.01 -3.36 -28.01
CA GLN A 101 -9.72 -4.20 -26.90
C GLN A 101 -10.06 -3.34 -25.70
N ILE A 102 -11.26 -3.57 -25.17
CA ILE A 102 -11.38 -3.69 -23.73
C ILE A 102 -10.39 -4.80 -23.34
N ASN A 103 -9.11 -4.42 -23.20
CA ASN A 103 -7.95 -5.19 -22.78
C ASN A 103 -6.69 -4.31 -23.00
N HIS A 104 -6.69 -3.08 -22.46
CA HIS A 104 -5.47 -2.66 -21.78
C HIS A 104 -5.64 -3.18 -20.37
N GLU A 105 -4.72 -4.05 -19.93
CA GLU A 105 -4.74 -4.66 -18.61
C GLU A 105 -5.00 -3.55 -17.57
N GLU A 106 -6.17 -3.54 -16.92
CA GLU A 106 -6.37 -2.82 -15.66
C GLU A 106 -5.49 -3.52 -14.63
N VAL A 107 -4.20 -3.20 -14.65
CA VAL A 107 -3.24 -3.75 -13.71
C VAL A 107 -3.61 -3.20 -12.35
N ALA A 108 -3.92 -4.10 -11.43
CA ALA A 108 -4.16 -3.72 -10.04
C ALA A 108 -2.91 -3.00 -9.52
N MET A 109 -3.10 -1.77 -9.02
CA MET A 109 -2.02 -0.94 -8.46
C MET A 109 -1.24 -1.67 -7.36
N VAL A 110 -1.93 -2.54 -6.62
CA VAL A 110 -1.38 -3.42 -5.60
C VAL A 110 -1.67 -4.86 -6.01
N GLY A 111 -0.63 -5.70 -6.07
CA GLY A 111 -0.75 -7.13 -6.33
C GLY A 111 -1.31 -7.90 -5.13
N LEU A 112 -1.98 -9.02 -5.41
CA LEU A 112 -2.53 -9.90 -4.36
C LEU A 112 -1.45 -10.40 -3.39
N GLU A 113 -0.26 -10.74 -3.89
CA GLU A 113 0.87 -11.18 -3.06
C GLU A 113 1.25 -10.11 -2.02
N ALA A 114 1.31 -8.85 -2.43
CA ALA A 114 1.63 -7.75 -1.51
C ALA A 114 0.54 -7.59 -0.45
N MET A 115 -0.74 -7.76 -0.82
CA MET A 115 -1.85 -7.77 0.14
C MET A 115 -1.77 -8.93 1.12
N GLU A 116 -1.45 -10.14 0.64
CA GLU A 116 -1.33 -11.33 1.48
C GLU A 116 -0.17 -11.19 2.48
N ARG A 117 0.96 -10.63 2.05
CA ARG A 117 2.13 -10.38 2.89
C ARG A 117 1.90 -9.26 3.90
N ALA A 118 1.18 -8.21 3.53
CA ALA A 118 0.80 -7.11 4.41
C ALA A 118 -0.14 -7.53 5.56
N ASN A 119 -0.81 -8.68 5.47
CA ASN A 119 -1.82 -9.09 6.46
C ASN A 119 -1.28 -9.20 7.88
N SER A 120 -0.06 -9.74 8.07
CA SER A 120 0.52 -9.86 9.41
C SER A 120 0.81 -8.49 10.02
N THR A 121 1.35 -7.57 9.23
CA THR A 121 1.60 -6.18 9.65
C THR A 121 0.29 -5.49 10.01
N LEU A 122 -0.75 -5.64 9.17
CA LEU A 122 -2.07 -5.06 9.43
C LEU A 122 -2.74 -5.65 10.66
N GLU A 123 -2.64 -6.96 10.88
CA GLU A 123 -3.16 -7.60 12.09
C GLU A 123 -2.46 -7.07 13.34
N ASP A 124 -1.13 -7.03 13.34
CA ASP A 124 -0.38 -6.48 14.46
C ASP A 124 -0.74 -5.01 14.68
N PHE A 125 -0.74 -4.21 13.62
CA PHE A 125 -1.13 -2.81 13.69
C PHE A 125 -2.51 -2.62 14.35
N CYS A 126 -3.50 -3.40 13.93
CA CYS A 126 -4.84 -3.33 14.51
C CYS A 126 -4.86 -3.72 15.99
N ARG A 127 -4.10 -4.76 16.38
CA ARG A 127 -4.04 -5.25 17.77
C ARG A 127 -3.27 -4.32 18.69
N SER A 128 -2.22 -3.71 18.17
CA SER A 128 -1.24 -2.93 18.92
C SER A 128 -1.58 -1.44 18.97
N TYR A 129 -2.13 -0.88 17.89
CA TYR A 129 -2.27 0.56 17.75
C TYR A 129 -3.70 1.11 17.79
N PHE A 130 -4.74 0.32 17.53
CA PHE A 130 -6.13 0.80 17.61
C PHE A 130 -6.50 1.38 18.98
N MET A 131 -5.89 0.89 20.06
CA MET A 131 -6.11 1.41 21.40
C MET A 131 -5.70 2.88 21.56
N PHE A 132 -4.67 3.34 20.85
CA PHE A 132 -4.24 4.76 20.82
C PHE A 132 -5.24 5.66 20.11
N HIS A 133 -6.12 5.06 19.29
CA HIS A 133 -7.21 5.72 18.59
C HIS A 133 -8.56 5.57 19.31
N GLY A 134 -8.56 5.01 20.54
CA GLY A 134 -9.81 4.72 21.26
C GLY A 134 -10.71 3.73 20.51
N MET A 135 -10.13 2.90 19.66
CA MET A 135 -10.83 1.90 18.87
C MET A 135 -10.75 0.53 19.54
N ASP A 136 -11.83 -0.25 19.40
CA ASP A 136 -11.88 -1.63 19.85
C ASP A 136 -11.73 -2.55 18.65
N ILE A 137 -10.70 -3.40 18.67
CA ILE A 137 -10.47 -4.43 17.65
C ILE A 137 -11.62 -5.43 17.57
N ASN A 138 -12.37 -5.64 18.65
CA ASN A 138 -13.51 -6.54 18.65
C ASN A 138 -14.76 -5.92 18.01
N SER A 139 -14.66 -4.69 17.46
CA SER A 139 -15.74 -4.01 16.76
C SER A 139 -15.55 -4.11 15.24
N PRO A 140 -16.27 -5.03 14.55
CA PRO A 140 -16.14 -5.21 13.11
C PRO A 140 -16.44 -3.92 12.33
N GLN A 141 -17.36 -3.08 12.84
CA GLN A 141 -17.73 -1.83 12.20
C GLN A 141 -16.53 -0.87 12.08
N MET A 142 -15.70 -0.81 13.12
CA MET A 142 -14.53 0.06 13.14
C MET A 142 -13.44 -0.46 12.21
N ILE A 143 -13.24 -1.79 12.18
CA ILE A 143 -12.33 -2.44 11.23
C ILE A 143 -12.78 -2.13 9.81
N PHE A 144 -13.98 -2.56 9.39
CA PHE A 144 -14.42 -2.44 8.00
C PHE A 144 -14.58 -0.99 7.51
N LYS A 145 -14.68 -0.02 8.43
CA LYS A 145 -14.73 1.40 8.08
C LYS A 145 -13.37 1.95 7.61
N TYR A 146 -12.28 1.60 8.29
CA TYR A 146 -10.96 2.21 8.04
C TYR A 146 -9.98 1.25 7.36
N PHE A 147 -10.16 -0.06 7.56
CA PHE A 147 -9.31 -1.11 7.03
C PHE A 147 -9.08 -1.03 5.51
N PRO A 148 -10.05 -0.68 4.65
CA PRO A 148 -9.79 -0.61 3.21
C PRO A 148 -8.67 0.37 2.83
N VAL A 149 -8.55 1.51 3.53
CA VAL A 149 -7.49 2.48 3.27
C VAL A 149 -6.17 2.00 3.88
N LEU A 150 -6.20 1.54 5.13
CA LEU A 150 -5.00 1.03 5.81
C LEU A 150 -4.38 -0.15 5.05
N ALA A 151 -5.22 -1.12 4.66
CA ALA A 151 -4.79 -2.30 3.92
C ALA A 151 -4.23 -1.94 2.55
N PHE A 152 -4.87 -1.02 1.83
CA PHE A 152 -4.36 -0.56 0.55
C PHE A 152 -3.00 0.12 0.68
N THR A 153 -2.84 1.04 1.63
CA THR A 153 -1.58 1.75 1.86
C THR A 153 -0.46 0.82 2.28
N GLU A 154 -0.70 -0.05 3.28
CA GLU A 154 0.29 -1.01 3.76
C GLU A 154 0.71 -1.97 2.65
N SER A 155 -0.26 -2.52 1.92
CA SER A 155 0.05 -3.43 0.80
C SER A 155 0.85 -2.73 -0.30
N TYR A 156 0.61 -1.43 -0.53
CA TYR A 156 1.40 -0.66 -1.48
C TYR A 156 2.85 -0.47 -1.00
N ILE A 157 3.05 -0.10 0.26
CA ILE A 157 4.38 0.02 0.87
C ILE A 157 5.12 -1.33 0.82
N TYR A 158 4.44 -2.41 1.21
CA TYR A 158 5.00 -3.76 1.19
C TYR A 158 5.40 -4.20 -0.23
N GLN A 159 4.65 -3.79 -1.25
CA GLN A 159 5.03 -4.02 -2.65
C GLN A 159 6.33 -3.30 -3.00
N LEU A 160 6.50 -2.06 -2.53
CA LEU A 160 7.73 -1.29 -2.73
C LEU A 160 8.92 -1.86 -1.95
N ASP A 161 8.71 -2.36 -0.73
CA ASP A 161 9.74 -3.08 0.03
C ASP A 161 10.25 -4.28 -0.77
N GLY A 162 9.35 -5.08 -1.33
CA GLY A 162 9.72 -6.21 -2.19
C GLY A 162 10.48 -5.80 -3.45
N LEU A 163 10.20 -4.62 -4.02
CA LEU A 163 11.00 -4.07 -5.12
C LEU A 163 12.37 -3.62 -4.63
N ASN A 164 12.45 -3.00 -3.45
CA ASN A 164 13.71 -2.57 -2.84
C ASN A 164 14.66 -3.74 -2.58
N GLU A 165 14.13 -4.84 -2.02
CA GLU A 165 14.87 -6.09 -1.78
C GLU A 165 15.38 -6.71 -3.08
N LYS A 166 14.57 -6.69 -4.15
CA LYS A 166 14.98 -7.21 -5.47
C LYS A 166 16.18 -6.45 -6.04
N ILE A 167 16.22 -5.11 -5.89
CA ILE A 167 17.37 -4.30 -6.34
C ILE A 167 18.67 -4.73 -5.65
N LEU A 168 18.61 -5.10 -4.36
CA LEU A 168 19.76 -5.58 -3.61
C LEU A 168 20.30 -6.94 -4.08
N SER A 169 19.46 -7.76 -4.70
CA SER A 169 19.81 -9.13 -5.14
C SER A 169 20.57 -9.20 -6.47
N ILE A 170 20.68 -8.09 -7.21
CA ILE A 170 21.28 -8.06 -8.54
C ILE A 170 22.80 -7.83 -8.45
N PRO A 171 23.65 -8.70 -9.05
CA PRO A 171 25.11 -8.54 -9.04
C PRO A 171 25.52 -7.27 -9.77
N THR A 172 26.29 -6.40 -9.09
CA THR A 172 26.83 -5.17 -9.68
C THR A 172 28.01 -5.42 -10.62
N GLU A 173 27.88 -6.31 -11.60
CA GLU A 173 28.83 -6.40 -12.71
C GLU A 173 28.25 -5.68 -13.92
N GLY A 174 28.53 -4.37 -13.99
CA GLY A 174 28.37 -3.56 -15.19
C GLY A 174 27.25 -2.52 -15.13
N GLY A 175 27.48 -1.42 -14.40
CA GLY A 175 26.83 -0.10 -14.53
C GLY A 175 25.48 -0.03 -15.26
N THR A 176 24.52 -0.85 -14.84
CA THR A 176 23.19 -0.96 -15.44
C THR A 176 22.32 0.09 -14.73
N SER A 177 21.68 0.97 -15.49
CA SER A 177 20.81 2.00 -14.90
C SER A 177 19.53 1.39 -14.34
N LEU A 178 18.88 2.05 -13.37
CA LEU A 178 17.57 1.65 -12.82
C LEU A 178 16.59 1.20 -13.95
N ALA A 179 16.63 1.91 -15.09
CA ALA A 179 15.82 1.68 -16.29
C ALA A 179 15.98 0.31 -16.95
N GLU A 180 17.21 -0.20 -17.02
CA GLU A 180 17.50 -1.50 -17.64
C GLU A 180 17.12 -2.67 -16.70
N GLU A 181 16.87 -2.40 -15.42
CA GLU A 181 16.51 -3.38 -14.40
C GLU A 181 14.98 -3.53 -14.26
N PHE A 182 14.22 -2.44 -14.37
CA PHE A 182 12.75 -2.51 -14.51
C PHE A 182 12.33 -3.27 -15.76
N GLU A 183 13.12 -3.22 -16.85
CA GLU A 183 12.89 -4.06 -18.04
C GLU A 183 13.03 -5.57 -17.78
N LYS A 184 13.92 -6.00 -16.87
CA LYS A 184 14.12 -7.42 -16.52
C LYS A 184 13.10 -7.94 -15.51
N VAL A 185 12.57 -7.07 -14.64
CA VAL A 185 11.49 -7.36 -13.69
C VAL A 185 10.11 -7.04 -14.31
N LYS A 186 9.99 -6.99 -15.65
CA LYS A 186 8.70 -7.12 -16.35
C LYS A 186 8.10 -8.50 -16.02
N TYR A 187 7.48 -8.59 -14.85
CA TYR A 187 6.45 -9.58 -14.58
C TYR A 187 5.37 -9.39 -15.65
N GLN A 188 4.96 -10.51 -16.24
CA GLN A 188 3.86 -10.57 -17.18
C GLN A 188 2.62 -9.90 -16.56
N GLY A 189 2.24 -8.73 -17.08
CA GLY A 189 0.98 -8.07 -16.73
C GLY A 189 1.08 -6.72 -16.02
N TRP A 190 2.22 -6.01 -16.05
CA TRP A 190 2.28 -4.60 -15.62
C TRP A 190 2.36 -3.69 -16.84
N ASP A 191 1.46 -2.69 -16.92
CA ASP A 191 1.46 -1.70 -17.99
C ASP A 191 2.81 -0.95 -18.00
N GLU A 192 3.29 -0.67 -19.20
CA GLU A 192 4.57 0.01 -19.45
C GLU A 192 4.57 1.40 -18.81
N THR A 193 3.39 2.05 -18.75
CA THR A 193 3.16 3.32 -18.08
C THR A 193 3.33 3.24 -16.56
N PHE A 194 2.77 2.21 -15.93
CA PHE A 194 2.84 2.02 -14.47
C PHE A 194 4.25 1.64 -14.03
N SER A 195 4.94 0.84 -14.84
CA SER A 195 6.34 0.46 -14.62
C SER A 195 7.27 1.68 -14.70
N ASN A 196 7.08 2.56 -15.70
CA ASN A 196 7.85 3.80 -15.85
C ASN A 196 7.57 4.82 -14.71
N MET A 197 6.36 4.82 -14.16
CA MET A 197 5.99 5.70 -13.04
C MET A 197 6.65 5.22 -11.73
N LEU A 198 6.61 3.92 -11.47
CA LEU A 198 7.29 3.28 -10.33
C LEU A 198 8.81 3.49 -10.36
N GLU A 199 9.40 3.57 -11.56
CA GLU A 199 10.84 3.77 -11.72
C GLU A 199 11.32 5.17 -11.30
N LYS A 200 10.53 6.21 -11.59
CA LYS A 200 10.93 7.60 -11.35
C LYS A 200 10.46 8.16 -10.00
N ASP A 201 9.25 7.79 -9.60
CA ASP A 201 8.61 8.27 -8.38
C ASP A 201 7.67 7.17 -7.86
N PRO A 202 8.21 6.18 -7.11
CA PRO A 202 7.47 5.00 -6.69
C PRO A 202 6.32 5.31 -5.75
N LEU A 203 6.36 6.44 -5.03
CA LEU A 203 5.30 6.82 -4.10
C LEU A 203 4.20 7.67 -4.75
N ARG A 204 4.45 8.26 -5.93
CA ARG A 204 3.48 9.12 -6.63
C ARG A 204 2.09 8.50 -6.77
N PRO A 205 1.91 7.22 -7.14
CA PRO A 205 0.58 6.64 -7.28
C PRO A 205 -0.18 6.62 -5.94
N LEU A 206 0.51 6.27 -4.85
CA LEU A 206 -0.08 6.29 -3.51
C LEU A 206 -0.43 7.72 -3.07
N LEU A 207 0.48 8.68 -3.27
CA LEU A 207 0.25 10.09 -2.96
C LEU A 207 -0.98 10.63 -3.69
N ASN A 208 -1.11 10.34 -4.98
CA ASN A 208 -2.29 10.73 -5.77
C ASN A 208 -3.57 10.14 -5.15
N VAL A 209 -3.60 8.85 -4.83
CA VAL A 209 -4.80 8.21 -4.24
C VAL A 209 -5.18 8.87 -2.91
N LEU A 210 -4.21 9.16 -2.05
CA LEU A 210 -4.45 9.82 -0.76
C LEU A 210 -4.94 11.26 -0.94
N GLU A 211 -4.37 12.00 -1.89
CA GLU A 211 -4.76 13.38 -2.22
C GLU A 211 -6.19 13.46 -2.74
N HIS A 212 -6.55 12.61 -3.71
CA HIS A 212 -7.90 12.56 -4.29
C HIS A 212 -8.98 12.19 -3.26
N ARG A 213 -8.59 11.51 -2.18
CA ARG A 213 -9.48 11.16 -1.06
C ARG A 213 -9.47 12.19 0.08
N GLY A 214 -8.70 13.28 -0.03
CA GLY A 214 -8.56 14.29 1.02
C GLY A 214 -7.85 13.76 2.28
N LEU A 215 -7.05 12.70 2.13
CA LEU A 215 -6.32 12.05 3.22
C LEU A 215 -4.86 12.48 3.30
N LEU A 216 -4.29 13.02 2.22
CA LEU A 216 -2.91 13.46 2.21
C LEU A 216 -2.74 14.73 3.05
N THR A 217 -1.89 14.65 4.07
CA THR A 217 -1.43 15.79 4.88
C THR A 217 0.06 15.97 4.67
N GLU A 218 0.59 17.15 5.02
CA GLU A 218 2.04 17.38 4.90
C GLU A 218 2.85 16.40 5.74
N ARG A 219 2.38 16.08 6.95
CA ARG A 219 3.03 15.10 7.81
C ARG A 219 3.02 13.69 7.22
N ILE A 220 1.95 13.28 6.52
CA ILE A 220 1.93 11.98 5.82
C ILE A 220 2.92 11.98 4.65
N ARG A 221 3.04 13.11 3.93
CA ARG A 221 4.02 13.27 2.86
C ARG A 221 5.44 13.12 3.39
N GLU A 222 5.78 13.83 4.46
CA GLU A 222 7.11 13.79 5.11
C GLU A 222 7.47 12.37 5.61
N GLU A 223 6.51 11.63 6.16
CA GLU A 223 6.73 10.23 6.58
C GLU A 223 6.91 9.27 5.41
N LEU A 224 6.24 9.52 4.29
CA LEU A 224 6.43 8.74 3.06
C LEU A 224 7.79 9.03 2.41
N GLU A 225 8.22 10.30 2.38
CA GLU A 225 9.58 10.71 1.95
C GLU A 225 10.66 10.10 2.87
N SER A 226 10.37 9.99 4.16
CA SER A 226 11.20 9.28 5.13
C SER A 226 11.35 7.79 4.80
N GLY A 227 10.32 7.16 4.22
CA GLY A 227 10.38 5.80 3.69
C GLY A 227 11.29 5.65 2.47
N GLU A 228 11.26 6.62 1.55
CA GLU A 228 12.22 6.65 0.43
C GLU A 228 13.67 6.78 0.89
N GLU A 229 13.92 7.64 1.88
CA GLU A 229 15.23 7.77 2.52
C GLU A 229 15.65 6.45 3.19
N TYR A 230 14.73 5.78 3.89
CA TYR A 230 14.98 4.47 4.48
C TYR A 230 15.42 3.45 3.44
N TRP A 231 14.69 3.29 2.34
CA TRP A 231 15.05 2.34 1.28
C TRP A 231 16.43 2.65 0.68
N ALA A 232 16.76 3.93 0.48
CA ALA A 232 18.07 4.33 0.00
C ALA A 232 19.20 3.96 0.98
N LEU A 233 18.97 4.18 2.28
CA LEU A 233 19.92 3.80 3.34
C LEU A 233 20.04 2.28 3.46
N GLU A 234 18.94 1.53 3.39
CA GLU A 234 18.95 0.07 3.40
C GLU A 234 19.81 -0.47 2.25
N ARG A 235 19.60 0.03 1.03
CA ARG A 235 20.42 -0.35 -0.13
C ARG A 235 21.90 -0.04 0.11
N LYS A 236 22.20 1.16 0.60
CA LYS A 236 23.57 1.63 0.89
C LYS A 236 24.26 0.75 1.93
N LEU A 237 23.60 0.49 3.06
CA LEU A 237 24.14 -0.26 4.20
C LEU A 237 24.33 -1.74 3.85
N CYS A 238 23.35 -2.36 3.21
CA CYS A 238 23.46 -3.75 2.73
C CYS A 238 24.60 -3.91 1.72
N ARG A 239 24.73 -2.97 0.77
CA ARG A 239 25.84 -2.98 -0.19
C ARG A 239 27.19 -2.78 0.49
N ALA A 240 27.28 -1.88 1.46
CA ALA A 240 28.51 -1.67 2.23
C ALA A 240 28.92 -2.93 3.01
N LEU A 241 27.96 -3.68 3.57
CA LEU A 241 28.22 -4.97 4.20
C LEU A 241 28.76 -6.00 3.19
N ILE A 242 28.10 -6.16 2.03
CA ILE A 242 28.51 -7.13 0.99
C ILE A 242 29.90 -6.80 0.44
N CYS A 243 30.13 -5.53 0.10
CA CYS A 243 31.40 -5.05 -0.48
C CYS A 243 32.48 -4.75 0.58
N LYS A 244 32.21 -5.02 1.86
CA LYS A 244 33.11 -4.78 3.01
C LYS A 244 33.57 -3.33 3.15
N MET A 245 32.81 -2.37 2.65
CA MET A 245 33.10 -0.94 2.74
C MET A 245 32.93 -0.41 4.19
N GLU A 246 33.41 0.80 4.44
CA GLU A 246 33.13 1.50 5.70
C GLU A 246 31.63 1.82 5.83
N ILE A 247 31.11 1.69 7.05
CA ILE A 247 29.72 1.98 7.38
C ILE A 247 29.73 3.18 8.33
N SER A 248 28.91 4.17 8.00
CA SER A 248 28.70 5.34 8.84
C SER A 248 27.75 5.01 10.00
N PHE A 249 28.09 5.50 11.19
CA PHE A 249 27.23 5.35 12.37
C PHE A 249 25.94 6.17 12.19
N GLU A 250 26.04 7.37 11.63
CA GLU A 250 24.90 8.26 11.39
C GLU A 250 23.89 7.61 10.43
N ASP A 251 24.37 6.96 9.36
CA ASP A 251 23.51 6.27 8.39
C ASP A 251 22.76 5.10 9.05
N VAL A 252 23.45 4.30 9.89
CA VAL A 252 22.85 3.17 10.59
C VAL A 252 21.76 3.64 11.54
N MET A 253 22.06 4.67 12.36
CA MET A 253 21.05 5.19 13.27
C MET A 253 19.89 5.83 12.51
N ARG A 254 20.15 6.55 11.42
CA ARG A 254 19.08 7.14 10.60
C ARG A 254 18.18 6.06 10.01
N ALA A 255 18.75 5.00 9.43
CA ALA A 255 17.97 3.88 8.89
C ALA A 255 17.08 3.24 9.96
N ILE A 256 17.64 3.00 11.15
CA ILE A 256 16.89 2.45 12.29
C ILE A 256 15.69 3.32 12.66
N HIS A 257 15.86 4.65 12.74
CA HIS A 257 14.76 5.55 13.08
C HIS A 257 13.68 5.60 11.99
N LEU A 258 14.09 5.50 10.73
CA LEU A 258 13.16 5.60 9.61
C LEU A 258 12.40 4.30 9.34
N LYS A 259 12.92 3.15 9.76
CA LYS A 259 12.41 1.82 9.46
C LYS A 259 10.90 1.64 9.68
N SER A 260 10.36 2.16 10.78
CA SER A 260 8.93 2.07 11.13
C SER A 260 8.04 3.17 10.51
N PHE A 261 8.42 3.71 9.35
CA PHE A 261 7.66 4.78 8.70
C PHE A 261 6.27 4.30 8.25
N ASP A 262 6.14 3.04 7.84
CA ASP A 262 4.91 2.34 7.52
C ASP A 262 3.89 2.45 8.67
N TYR A 263 4.28 2.06 9.89
CA TYR A 263 3.44 2.18 11.09
C TYR A 263 3.08 3.64 11.42
N ARG A 264 4.00 4.58 11.19
CA ARG A 264 3.73 6.02 11.37
C ARG A 264 2.72 6.53 10.36
N VAL A 265 2.86 6.19 9.09
CA VAL A 265 1.91 6.52 8.01
C VAL A 265 0.53 5.94 8.32
N LEU A 266 0.45 4.67 8.74
CA LEU A 266 -0.83 4.05 9.11
C LEU A 266 -1.51 4.75 10.30
N ASN A 267 -0.74 5.15 11.32
CA ASN A 267 -1.28 5.92 12.45
C ASN A 267 -1.80 7.31 12.02
N LEU A 268 -1.04 8.02 11.20
CA LEU A 268 -1.44 9.34 10.68
C LEU A 268 -2.69 9.24 9.82
N LEU A 269 -2.77 8.24 8.94
CA LEU A 269 -3.97 7.96 8.15
C LEU A 269 -5.16 7.68 9.04
N LEU A 270 -4.97 6.94 10.13
CA LEU A 270 -6.06 6.63 11.05
C LEU A 270 -6.56 7.86 11.81
N TYR A 271 -5.68 8.80 12.20
CA TYR A 271 -6.10 10.11 12.72
C TYR A 271 -6.93 10.89 11.70
N GLN A 272 -6.44 10.97 10.46
CA GLN A 272 -7.10 11.71 9.38
C GLN A 272 -8.48 11.11 9.02
N LEU A 273 -8.56 9.79 8.89
CA LEU A 273 -9.82 9.07 8.63
C LEU A 273 -10.87 9.26 9.74
N ARG A 274 -10.41 9.54 10.97
CA ARG A 274 -11.26 9.80 12.12
C ARG A 274 -11.55 11.29 12.34
N GLY A 275 -10.93 12.18 11.57
CA GLY A 275 -11.03 13.62 11.74
C GLY A 275 -10.54 14.09 13.11
N GLN A 276 -9.49 13.46 13.63
CA GLN A 276 -8.88 13.81 14.91
C GLN A 276 -7.50 14.46 14.71
N GLU A 277 -7.15 15.38 15.59
CA GLU A 277 -5.80 15.93 15.64
C GLU A 277 -4.80 14.83 16.02
N VAL A 278 -3.63 14.88 15.41
CA VAL A 278 -2.54 13.94 15.69
C VAL A 278 -2.03 14.18 17.09
N ASN A 279 -1.94 13.11 17.89
CA ASN A 279 -1.34 13.18 19.21
C ASN A 279 0.17 12.91 19.11
N ASP A 280 0.99 13.96 19.29
CA ASP A 280 2.45 13.86 19.18
C ASP A 280 3.08 12.91 20.22
N LEU A 281 2.50 12.81 21.42
CA LEU A 281 2.97 11.87 22.44
C LEU A 281 2.78 10.42 21.95
N HIS A 282 1.67 10.13 21.27
CA HIS A 282 1.43 8.79 20.71
C HIS A 282 2.43 8.49 19.58
N MET A 283 2.71 9.46 18.72
CA MET A 283 3.66 9.30 17.62
C MET A 283 5.10 9.09 18.14
N GLU A 284 5.53 9.86 19.15
CA GLU A 284 6.84 9.68 19.77
C GLU A 284 6.95 8.33 20.49
N PHE A 285 5.91 7.94 21.23
CA PHE A 285 5.86 6.63 21.90
C PHE A 285 6.03 5.48 20.91
N LEU A 286 5.30 5.53 19.78
CA LEU A 286 5.41 4.52 18.73
C LEU A 286 6.83 4.44 18.18
N SER A 287 7.45 5.58 17.83
CA SER A 287 8.81 5.57 17.26
C SER A 287 9.84 4.91 18.18
N VAL A 288 9.74 5.13 19.50
CA VAL A 288 10.66 4.50 20.47
C VAL A 288 10.34 3.02 20.66
N SER A 289 9.05 2.67 20.71
CA SER A 289 8.63 1.28 20.90
C SER A 289 9.04 0.37 19.74
N GLU A 290 8.85 0.83 18.50
CA GLU A 290 9.23 0.10 17.29
C GLU A 290 10.75 -0.12 17.20
N PHE A 291 11.56 0.87 17.61
CA PHE A 291 13.00 0.70 17.69
C PHE A 291 13.41 -0.45 18.63
N LEU A 292 12.79 -0.50 19.81
CA LEU A 292 13.07 -1.56 20.76
C LEU A 292 12.67 -2.92 20.19
N ASP A 293 11.51 -3.03 19.54
CA ASP A 293 11.04 -4.26 18.91
C ASP A 293 12.02 -4.79 17.83
N ASP A 294 12.51 -3.90 16.97
CA ASP A 294 13.52 -4.25 15.96
C ASP A 294 14.82 -4.80 16.58
N VAL A 295 15.24 -4.25 17.71
CA VAL A 295 16.38 -4.78 18.47
C VAL A 295 16.08 -6.17 19.01
N PHE A 296 14.88 -6.39 19.56
CA PHE A 296 14.47 -7.66 20.16
C PHE A 296 14.43 -8.79 19.12
N GLU A 297 13.93 -8.50 17.93
CA GLU A 297 13.85 -9.45 16.82
C GLU A 297 15.17 -9.58 16.05
N ASN A 298 16.15 -8.72 16.36
CA ASN A 298 17.38 -8.55 15.58
C ASN A 298 17.07 -8.28 14.09
N ASN A 299 15.98 -7.56 13.85
CA ASN A 299 15.58 -7.09 12.53
C ASN A 299 16.66 -6.15 11.99
N PHE A 300 16.89 -6.18 10.68
CA PHE A 300 17.95 -5.42 10.00
C PHE A 300 19.40 -5.77 10.42
N ASN A 301 19.59 -6.78 11.28
CA ASN A 301 20.92 -7.23 11.71
C ASN A 301 21.77 -6.11 12.34
N ILE A 302 21.14 -5.29 13.18
CA ILE A 302 21.73 -4.11 13.82
C ILE A 302 23.09 -4.45 14.47
N LEU A 303 23.20 -5.60 15.13
CA LEU A 303 24.47 -6.02 15.74
C LEU A 303 25.60 -6.14 14.71
N ARG A 304 25.35 -6.66 13.50
CA ARG A 304 26.39 -6.74 12.45
C ARG A 304 26.85 -5.36 11.99
N MET A 305 25.94 -4.39 11.93
CA MET A 305 26.31 -2.99 11.62
C MET A 305 27.21 -2.42 12.71
N PHE A 306 26.85 -2.62 13.98
CA PHE A 306 27.66 -2.18 15.11
C PHE A 306 29.03 -2.86 15.15
N VAL A 307 29.12 -4.16 14.82
CA VAL A 307 30.38 -4.89 14.69
C VAL A 307 31.26 -4.30 13.61
N LYS A 308 30.68 -3.85 12.48
CA LYS A 308 31.43 -3.20 11.41
C LYS A 308 31.98 -1.82 11.81
N ILE A 309 31.27 -1.08 12.66
CA ILE A 309 31.67 0.26 13.14
C ILE A 309 32.68 0.18 14.29
N TYR A 310 32.36 -0.59 15.34
CA TYR A 310 33.10 -0.58 16.60
C TYR A 310 34.02 -1.80 16.80
N GLY A 311 33.93 -2.79 15.92
CA GLY A 311 34.59 -4.08 16.06
C GLY A 311 33.86 -5.05 17.01
N PRO A 312 34.17 -6.35 16.93
CA PRO A 312 33.42 -7.41 17.61
C PRO A 312 33.49 -7.35 19.15
N SER A 313 34.56 -6.79 19.71
CA SER A 313 34.72 -6.66 21.16
C SER A 313 33.91 -5.51 21.77
N THR A 314 33.74 -4.42 21.03
CA THR A 314 33.15 -3.17 21.54
C THR A 314 31.69 -3.03 21.14
N ALA A 315 31.29 -3.60 20.01
CA ALA A 315 29.95 -3.51 19.45
C ALA A 315 28.82 -3.93 20.43
N PRO A 316 28.92 -5.05 21.17
CA PRO A 316 27.87 -5.43 22.13
C PRO A 316 27.65 -4.38 23.22
N ALA A 317 28.73 -3.83 23.77
CA ALA A 317 28.65 -2.82 24.82
C ALA A 317 28.07 -1.49 24.30
N MET A 318 28.44 -1.10 23.08
CA MET A 318 27.87 0.10 22.44
C MET A 318 26.38 -0.08 22.16
N LEU A 319 25.98 -1.21 21.57
CA LEU A 319 24.56 -1.49 21.30
C LEU A 319 23.75 -1.52 22.60
N ALA A 320 24.24 -2.17 23.65
CA ALA A 320 23.58 -2.20 24.96
C ALA A 320 23.33 -0.81 25.53
N LYS A 321 24.26 0.14 25.33
CA LYS A 321 24.08 1.52 25.76
C LYS A 321 22.90 2.18 25.03
N TYR A 322 22.82 2.04 23.70
CA TYR A 322 21.70 2.62 22.92
C TYR A 322 20.36 1.99 23.28
N ILE A 323 20.33 0.69 23.56
CA ILE A 323 19.12 0.01 24.04
C ILE A 323 18.71 0.57 25.40
N THR A 324 19.67 0.73 26.32
CA THR A 324 19.39 1.29 27.66
C THR A 324 18.82 2.70 27.58
N ASP A 325 19.41 3.56 26.72
CA ASP A 325 18.94 4.94 26.53
C ASP A 325 17.51 4.97 25.94
N ALA A 326 17.19 4.04 25.04
CA ALA A 326 15.84 3.91 24.48
C ALA A 326 14.83 3.30 25.46
N GLU A 327 15.22 2.32 26.28
CA GLU A 327 14.40 1.75 27.36
C GLU A 327 14.02 2.84 28.39
N GLU A 328 14.97 3.69 28.79
CA GLU A 328 14.69 4.81 29.69
C GLU A 328 13.68 5.78 29.06
N ARG A 329 13.86 6.10 27.78
CA ARG A 329 12.96 6.98 27.05
C ARG A 329 11.56 6.37 26.91
N TYR A 330 11.48 5.08 26.58
CA TYR A 330 10.25 4.31 26.53
C TYR A 330 9.52 4.35 27.88
N ASP A 331 10.21 4.08 28.98
CA ASP A 331 9.63 4.09 30.33
C ASP A 331 9.08 5.47 30.71
N ASN A 332 9.77 6.54 30.32
CA ASN A 332 9.31 7.91 30.57
C ASN A 332 8.05 8.24 29.75
N LEU A 333 8.01 7.85 28.48
CA LEU A 333 6.83 8.04 27.62
C LEU A 333 5.64 7.21 28.13
N LEU A 334 5.87 5.95 28.49
CA LEU A 334 4.86 5.03 29.01
C LEU A 334 4.18 5.53 30.30
N LYS A 335 4.93 6.21 31.17
CA LYS A 335 4.41 6.87 32.38
C LYS A 335 3.62 8.14 32.08
N THR A 336 3.90 8.78 30.94
CA THR A 336 3.23 10.01 30.51
C THR A 336 1.91 9.73 29.78
N LEU A 337 1.78 8.53 29.18
CA LEU A 337 0.53 8.06 28.58
C LEU A 337 -0.60 7.98 29.61
N ASP A 338 -1.84 8.00 29.11
CA ASP A 338 -3.02 7.69 29.93
C ASP A 338 -2.83 6.33 30.66
N PRO A 339 -3.08 6.24 31.98
CA PRO A 339 -2.83 5.01 32.74
C PRO A 339 -3.59 3.79 32.23
N GLN A 340 -4.79 3.95 31.68
CA GLN A 340 -5.53 2.82 31.12
C GLN A 340 -4.95 2.39 29.77
N LEU A 341 -4.54 3.35 28.95
CA LEU A 341 -3.86 3.07 27.67
C LEU A 341 -2.52 2.36 27.91
N SER A 342 -1.71 2.87 28.84
CA SER A 342 -0.43 2.28 29.25
C SER A 342 -0.60 0.81 29.69
N LEU A 343 -1.59 0.55 30.56
CA LEU A 343 -1.88 -0.82 31.02
C LEU A 343 -2.35 -1.75 29.88
N LYS A 344 -3.18 -1.25 28.95
CA LYS A 344 -3.63 -2.02 27.79
C LYS A 344 -2.48 -2.36 26.85
N TYR A 345 -1.60 -1.40 26.61
CA TYR A 345 -0.44 -1.60 25.75
C TYR A 345 0.52 -2.65 26.32
N GLN A 346 0.87 -2.53 27.61
CA GLN A 346 1.70 -3.53 28.29
C GLN A 346 1.10 -4.94 28.20
N ARG A 347 -0.22 -5.07 28.40
CA ARG A 347 -0.89 -6.36 28.26
C ARG A 347 -0.78 -6.91 26.83
N ARG A 348 -0.93 -6.06 25.82
CA ARG A 348 -0.75 -6.47 24.42
C ARG A 348 0.69 -6.93 24.15
N CYS A 349 1.70 -6.26 24.67
CA CYS A 349 3.10 -6.70 24.54
C CYS A 349 3.32 -8.09 25.17
N GLU A 350 2.72 -8.36 26.34
CA GLU A 350 2.76 -9.68 26.96
C GLU A 350 2.04 -10.75 26.11
N GLU A 351 0.90 -10.40 25.49
CA GLU A 351 0.16 -11.28 24.59
C GLU A 351 0.97 -11.61 23.33
N ALA A 352 1.57 -10.60 22.69
CA ALA A 352 2.44 -10.75 21.53
C ALA A 352 3.62 -11.68 21.84
N THR A 353 4.27 -11.47 23.00
CA THR A 353 5.39 -12.31 23.46
C THR A 353 4.97 -13.78 23.63
N LYS A 354 3.76 -14.03 24.14
CA LYS A 354 3.21 -15.39 24.29
C LYS A 354 2.82 -16.00 22.95
N GLU A 355 2.22 -15.23 22.04
CA GLU A 355 1.88 -15.65 20.68
C GLU A 355 3.15 -16.06 19.90
N GLY A 356 4.26 -15.35 20.12
CA GLY A 356 5.60 -15.68 19.61
C GLY A 356 6.31 -16.85 20.32
N GLY A 357 5.63 -17.57 21.21
CA GLY A 357 6.14 -18.79 21.85
C GLY A 357 7.10 -18.58 23.03
N LYS A 358 7.28 -17.34 23.52
CA LYS A 358 8.09 -17.04 24.71
C LYS A 358 7.20 -16.99 25.96
N PHE A 359 7.37 -17.94 26.88
CA PHE A 359 6.51 -18.11 28.06
C PHE A 359 6.96 -17.35 29.33
N SER A 360 8.08 -16.64 29.28
CA SER A 360 8.60 -15.87 30.43
C SER A 360 9.55 -14.75 29.99
N GLY A 361 9.26 -13.52 30.42
CA GLY A 361 10.11 -12.35 30.20
C GLY A 361 9.47 -11.06 30.69
N HIS A 362 10.24 -9.97 30.69
CA HIS A 362 9.75 -8.60 30.88
C HIS A 362 8.60 -8.30 29.90
N PRO A 363 7.70 -7.32 30.14
CA PRO A 363 6.66 -6.95 29.17
C PRO A 363 7.21 -6.57 27.78
N LEU A 364 8.48 -6.16 27.72
CA LEU A 364 9.24 -5.89 26.49
C LEU A 364 10.03 -7.11 25.97
N GLY A 365 9.91 -8.26 26.62
CA GLY A 365 10.78 -9.43 26.41
C GLY A 365 12.10 -9.36 27.18
N THR A 366 12.71 -10.52 27.41
CA THR A 366 14.10 -10.60 27.86
C THR A 366 14.98 -10.64 26.63
N TRP A 367 15.78 -9.61 26.39
CA TRP A 367 16.77 -9.62 25.31
C TRP A 367 18.10 -10.17 25.78
N SER A 368 18.80 -10.83 24.86
CA SER A 368 20.20 -11.21 25.00
C SER A 368 20.90 -10.85 23.70
N ILE A 369 22.05 -10.17 23.77
CA ILE A 369 22.84 -9.88 22.57
C ILE A 369 23.22 -11.22 21.94
N PRO A 370 22.85 -11.48 20.67
CA PRO A 370 23.20 -12.73 20.02
C PRO A 370 24.72 -12.87 19.89
N PRO A 371 25.24 -14.10 19.75
CA PRO A 371 26.67 -14.33 19.57
C PRO A 371 27.22 -13.49 18.42
N VAL A 372 28.29 -12.75 18.69
CA VAL A 372 28.93 -11.89 17.69
C VAL A 372 29.56 -12.75 16.59
N ILE A 373 29.23 -12.44 15.35
CA ILE A 373 29.89 -13.03 14.18
C ILE A 373 31.21 -12.29 13.95
N VAL A 374 32.30 -12.92 14.35
CA VAL A 374 33.66 -12.34 14.26
C VAL A 374 34.18 -12.34 12.81
N ASN A 375 33.82 -13.36 12.03
CA ASN A 375 34.20 -13.49 10.63
C ASN A 375 32.98 -13.83 9.78
N GLU A 376 32.49 -12.82 9.04
CA GLU A 376 31.30 -12.90 8.20
C GLU A 376 31.47 -13.90 7.04
N ASP A 377 32.67 -13.99 6.45
CA ASP A 377 32.94 -14.88 5.31
C ASP A 377 32.87 -16.35 5.73
N ILE A 378 33.48 -16.69 6.88
CA ILE A 378 33.45 -18.05 7.44
C ILE A 378 32.02 -18.42 7.85
N TYR A 379 31.30 -17.48 8.47
CA TYR A 379 29.91 -17.72 8.86
C TYR A 379 29.03 -18.02 7.65
N ARG A 380 29.09 -17.19 6.60
CA ARG A 380 28.33 -17.41 5.36
C ARG A 380 28.71 -18.72 4.66
N ALA A 381 29.99 -19.03 4.58
CA ALA A 381 30.47 -20.29 4.00
C ALA A 381 29.96 -21.51 4.78
N ASN A 382 29.89 -21.43 6.11
CA ASN A 382 29.35 -22.50 6.93
C ASN A 382 27.84 -22.65 6.76
N CYS A 383 27.09 -21.54 6.68
CA CYS A 383 25.64 -21.59 6.43
C CYS A 383 25.29 -22.22 5.08
N LEU A 384 26.05 -21.88 4.02
CA LEU A 384 25.88 -22.44 2.67
C LEU A 384 26.24 -23.94 2.57
N ASN A 385 27.04 -24.45 3.51
CA ASN A 385 27.40 -25.88 3.57
C ASN A 385 26.43 -26.71 4.43
N THR A 386 25.40 -26.08 5.01
CA THR A 386 24.40 -26.72 5.87
C THR A 386 23.00 -26.81 5.23
N GLU A 387 22.84 -26.41 3.97
CA GLU A 387 21.62 -26.66 3.17
C GLU A 387 21.67 -28.00 2.43
#